data_AF-A0A317XML3-F1
#
_entry.id   AF-A0A317XML3-F1
#
_cell.length_a   1.000
_cell.length_b   1.000
_cell.length_c   1.000
_cell.angle_alpha   90.00
_cell.angle_beta   90.00
_cell.angle_gamma   90.00
#
_symmetry.space_group_name_H-M   'P 1'
#
loop_
_entity.id
_entity.type
_entity.pdbx_description
1 polymer ?
#
loop_
_entity_poly.entity_id
_entity_poly.type
_entity_poly.pdbx_seq_one_letter_code
_entity_poly.pdbx_strand_id
1 'polypeptide(L)'
;MALSIFVPIGYVATLVVSMLVFSRIYRRRSALNLAKTHAPWFPEGHEARDIYQTLVAADPAVGEEVLKAALLNRAMTDVRRIIRMRDDKQALATLLQKGSIGDEAMTRFSLAEKELEAEILDVVSEANTFREGWGQLIFPTASEMVAHLKHKEIYYDIPRQREREIKMLKDQGKEPPKPTVELPPLVTPPGTKIEIQGPPGGAAPGGPGGPLQTDGPPGGPNGPNGPGISLPMVGTGPNATVQLPNGQQIHPAQLAAIMQGQMPPNLPPQQQAALLQARAQLQAMAAAAAAQQQQQQQQQQQQSSASPSSPAKTPAISNSSQTKTATVEDAD
;
A
#
# COMPACT_ATOMS: atom_id res chain seq x y z
N MET A 1 -69.48 3.17 30.03
CA MET A 1 -68.19 3.39 30.72
C MET A 1 -67.13 3.59 29.64
N ALA A 2 -66.87 4.84 29.23
CA ALA A 2 -65.84 5.12 28.23
C ALA A 2 -64.46 5.09 28.92
N LEU A 3 -63.62 4.10 28.56
CA LEU A 3 -62.23 4.08 28.99
C LEU A 3 -61.50 5.23 28.30
N SER A 4 -60.96 6.13 29.10
CA SER A 4 -60.22 7.31 28.66
C SER A 4 -59.08 6.94 27.70
N ILE A 5 -58.98 7.63 26.56
CA ILE A 5 -57.93 7.44 25.54
C ILE A 5 -56.51 7.63 26.10
N PHE A 6 -56.38 8.30 27.24
CA PHE A 6 -55.11 8.46 27.94
C PHE A 6 -54.58 7.15 28.54
N VAL A 7 -55.46 6.18 28.84
CA VAL A 7 -55.07 4.88 29.40
C VAL A 7 -54.22 4.04 28.42
N PRO A 8 -54.64 3.80 27.16
CA PRO A 8 -53.82 3.07 26.20
C PRO A 8 -52.55 3.85 25.82
N ILE A 9 -52.60 5.19 25.75
CA ILE A 9 -51.41 6.01 25.48
C ILE A 9 -50.40 5.90 26.62
N GLY A 10 -50.84 5.97 27.88
CA GLY A 10 -49.99 5.80 29.06
C GLY A 10 -49.34 4.41 29.12
N TYR A 11 -50.06 3.36 28.70
CA TYR A 11 -49.53 2.01 28.61
C TYR A 11 -48.40 1.90 27.57
N VAL A 12 -48.61 2.46 26.37
CA VAL A 12 -47.56 2.47 25.33
C VAL A 12 -46.36 3.32 25.77
N ALA A 13 -46.59 4.49 26.37
CA ALA A 13 -45.51 5.35 26.86
C ALA A 13 -44.66 4.67 27.93
N THR A 14 -45.28 3.96 28.88
CA THR A 14 -44.55 3.21 29.92
C THR A 14 -43.78 2.02 29.33
N LEU A 15 -44.31 1.32 28.32
CA LEU A 15 -43.56 0.30 27.58
C LEU A 15 -42.36 0.88 26.84
N VAL A 16 -42.52 2.01 26.15
CA VAL A 16 -41.42 2.65 25.42
C VAL A 16 -40.34 3.12 26.39
N VAL A 17 -40.71 3.77 27.49
CA VAL A 17 -39.73 4.23 28.50
C VAL A 17 -39.00 3.05 29.12
N SER A 18 -39.71 1.99 29.52
CA SER A 18 -39.06 0.80 30.11
C SER A 18 -38.14 0.09 29.11
N MET A 19 -38.55 -0.03 27.84
CA MET A 19 -37.73 -0.57 26.76
C MET A 19 -36.47 0.28 26.50
N LEU A 20 -36.59 1.61 26.48
CA LEU A 20 -35.44 2.51 26.27
C LEU A 20 -34.44 2.43 27.44
N VAL A 21 -34.94 2.43 28.68
CA VAL A 21 -34.10 2.29 29.88
C VAL A 21 -33.38 0.94 29.87
N PHE A 22 -34.11 -0.15 29.60
CA PHE A 22 -33.53 -1.48 29.52
C PHE A 22 -32.50 -1.58 28.38
N SER A 23 -32.82 -1.10 27.17
CA SER A 23 -31.91 -1.10 26.03
C SER A 23 -30.63 -0.31 26.32
N ARG A 24 -30.73 0.85 26.99
CA ARG A 24 -29.57 1.65 27.39
C ARG A 24 -28.70 0.93 28.41
N ILE A 25 -29.30 0.31 29.44
CA ILE A 25 -28.56 -0.42 30.48
C ILE A 25 -27.90 -1.67 29.89
N TYR A 26 -28.64 -2.43 29.07
CA TYR A 26 -28.14 -3.64 28.43
C TYR A 26 -26.99 -3.34 27.47
N ARG A 27 -27.13 -2.34 26.58
CA ARG A 27 -26.05 -1.93 25.68
C ARG A 27 -24.83 -1.43 26.45
N ARG A 28 -25.03 -0.66 27.53
CA ARG A 28 -23.92 -0.19 28.38
C ARG A 28 -23.20 -1.35 29.05
N ARG A 29 -23.93 -2.32 29.64
CA ARG A 29 -23.31 -3.51 30.25
C ARG A 29 -22.62 -4.40 29.23
N SER A 30 -23.23 -4.60 28.07
CA SER A 30 -22.65 -5.37 26.96
C SER A 30 -21.33 -4.74 26.49
N ALA A 31 -21.29 -3.42 26.28
CA ALA A 31 -20.06 -2.71 25.92
C ALA A 31 -18.97 -2.80 27.01
N LEU A 32 -19.35 -2.68 28.29
CA LEU A 32 -18.40 -2.82 29.40
C LEU A 32 -17.86 -4.25 29.54
N ASN A 33 -18.69 -5.26 29.31
CA ASN A 33 -18.24 -6.65 29.32
C ASN A 33 -17.28 -6.93 28.17
N LEU A 34 -17.58 -6.43 26.97
CA LEU A 34 -16.67 -6.53 25.83
C LEU A 34 -15.32 -5.86 26.11
N ALA A 35 -15.33 -4.69 26.75
CA ALA A 35 -14.10 -3.99 27.15
C ALA A 35 -13.29 -4.74 28.21
N LYS A 36 -13.95 -5.45 29.13
CA LYS A 36 -13.28 -6.24 30.19
C LYS A 36 -12.66 -7.54 29.67
N THR A 37 -13.30 -8.19 28.71
CA THR A 37 -12.78 -9.41 28.07
C THR A 37 -11.77 -9.10 26.95
N HIS A 38 -11.46 -7.82 26.73
CA HIS A 38 -10.56 -7.36 25.68
C HIS A 38 -9.09 -7.67 26.00
N ALA A 39 -8.61 -8.84 25.60
CA ALA A 39 -7.18 -9.02 25.38
C ALA A 39 -6.84 -8.46 23.97
N PRO A 40 -5.82 -7.58 23.83
CA PRO A 40 -5.35 -7.09 22.54
C PRO A 40 -5.05 -8.24 21.58
N TRP A 41 -5.38 -8.08 20.30
CA TRP A 41 -5.09 -9.11 19.29
C TRP A 41 -3.58 -9.34 19.12
N PHE A 42 -2.79 -8.27 19.23
CA PHE A 42 -1.33 -8.31 19.23
C PHE A 42 -0.82 -8.17 20.68
N PRO A 43 -0.33 -9.26 21.30
CA PRO A 43 0.09 -9.23 22.71
C PRO A 43 1.39 -8.44 22.94
N GLU A 44 2.20 -8.25 21.90
CA GLU A 44 3.48 -7.55 21.94
C GLU A 44 3.34 -6.03 22.13
N GLY A 45 2.12 -5.48 22.11
CA GLY A 45 1.92 -4.03 22.15
C GLY A 45 2.44 -3.34 20.88
N HIS A 46 2.39 -2.00 20.81
CA HIS A 46 2.87 -1.24 19.64
C HIS A 46 4.16 -0.47 19.95
N GLU A 47 5.26 -1.20 20.19
CA GLU A 47 6.56 -0.62 20.57
C GLU A 47 7.02 0.53 19.64
N ALA A 48 6.93 0.36 18.32
CA ALA A 48 7.37 1.39 17.37
C ALA A 48 6.59 2.72 17.48
N ARG A 49 5.33 2.67 17.93
CA ARG A 49 4.48 3.83 18.16
C ARG A 49 4.87 4.49 19.48
N ASP A 50 5.09 3.68 20.51
CA ASP A 50 5.51 4.17 21.83
C ASP A 50 6.90 4.84 21.75
N ILE A 51 7.82 4.28 20.97
CA ILE A 51 9.12 4.90 20.65
C ILE A 51 8.91 6.24 19.93
N TYR A 52 8.05 6.29 18.92
CA TYR A 52 7.79 7.54 18.21
C TYR A 52 7.17 8.61 19.14
N GLN A 53 6.17 8.26 19.94
CA GLN A 53 5.52 9.18 20.86
C GLN A 53 6.47 9.68 21.95
N THR A 54 7.36 8.81 22.46
CA THR A 54 8.41 9.22 23.40
C THR A 54 9.43 10.15 22.75
N LEU A 55 9.79 9.93 21.49
CA LEU A 55 10.67 10.85 20.75
C LEU A 55 10.01 12.20 20.47
N VAL A 56 8.70 12.23 20.19
CA VAL A 56 7.93 13.48 20.02
C VAL A 56 7.82 14.24 21.34
N ALA A 57 7.67 13.54 22.47
CA ALA A 57 7.56 14.15 23.80
C ALA A 57 8.92 14.45 24.45
N ALA A 58 10.05 14.08 23.82
CA ALA A 58 11.37 14.26 24.40
C ALA A 58 11.81 15.74 24.43
N ASP A 59 12.48 16.12 25.51
CA ASP A 59 13.12 17.42 25.69
C ASP A 59 14.61 17.19 26.04
N PRO A 60 15.59 17.61 25.22
CA PRO A 60 15.51 18.53 24.08
C PRO A 60 14.85 17.95 22.82
N ALA A 61 14.30 18.83 21.98
CA ALA A 61 13.62 18.47 20.74
C ALA A 61 14.52 17.62 19.81
N VAL A 62 14.01 16.45 19.42
CA VAL A 62 14.68 15.52 18.51
C VAL A 62 14.67 16.08 17.08
N GLY A 63 15.75 15.83 16.33
CA GLY A 63 15.84 16.24 14.93
C GLY A 63 14.75 15.63 14.06
N GLU A 64 14.23 16.42 13.13
CA GLU A 64 13.11 16.03 12.24
C GLU A 64 13.40 14.74 11.45
N GLU A 65 14.65 14.52 11.02
CA GLU A 65 15.05 13.31 10.28
C GLU A 65 14.90 12.04 11.11
N VAL A 66 15.15 12.12 12.42
CA VAL A 66 14.97 10.98 13.33
C VAL A 66 13.48 10.71 13.55
N LEU A 67 12.64 11.75 13.64
CA LEU A 67 11.19 11.60 13.74
C LEU A 67 10.60 10.99 12.47
N LYS A 68 11.03 11.41 11.29
CA LYS A 68 10.63 10.80 10.01
C LYS A 68 11.04 9.33 9.93
N ALA A 69 12.25 8.98 10.36
CA ALA A 69 12.73 7.61 10.39
C ALA A 69 11.94 6.75 11.40
N ALA A 70 11.60 7.30 12.57
CA ALA A 70 10.77 6.65 13.56
C ALA A 70 9.34 6.43 13.06
N LEU A 71 8.72 7.41 12.40
CA LEU A 71 7.41 7.29 11.78
C LEU A 71 7.40 6.21 10.68
N LEU A 72 8.47 6.14 9.88
CA LEU A 72 8.62 5.09 8.88
C LEU A 72 8.73 3.70 9.53
N ASN A 73 9.40 3.58 10.69
CA ASN A 73 9.46 2.33 11.45
C ASN A 73 8.10 1.93 12.02
N ARG A 74 7.32 2.90 12.53
CA ARG A 74 5.92 2.72 12.91
C ARG A 74 5.11 2.16 11.73
N ALA A 75 5.15 2.81 10.57
CA ALA A 75 4.49 2.34 9.35
C ALA A 75 4.94 0.93 8.91
N MET A 76 6.24 0.59 9.01
CA MET A 76 6.73 -0.77 8.72
C MET A 76 6.17 -1.83 9.69
N THR A 77 5.92 -1.46 10.94
CA THR A 77 5.28 -2.33 11.92
C THR A 77 3.81 -2.55 11.58
N ASP A 78 3.11 -1.49 11.18
CA ASP A 78 1.72 -1.57 10.72
C ASP A 78 1.60 -2.44 9.47
N VAL A 79 2.49 -2.31 8.48
CA VAL A 79 2.47 -3.18 7.29
C VAL A 79 2.63 -4.65 7.66
N ARG A 80 3.53 -4.99 8.60
CA ARG A 80 3.69 -6.36 9.08
C ARG A 80 2.40 -6.87 9.73
N ARG A 81 1.70 -6.03 10.49
CA ARG A 81 0.40 -6.35 11.08
C ARG A 81 -0.69 -6.53 10.02
N ILE A 82 -0.75 -5.67 9.00
CA ILE A 82 -1.71 -5.78 7.90
C ILE A 82 -1.56 -7.13 7.20
N ILE A 83 -0.32 -7.52 6.87
CA ILE A 83 -0.05 -8.81 6.22
C ILE A 83 -0.54 -9.96 7.11
N ARG A 84 -0.18 -9.94 8.40
CA ARG A 84 -0.61 -10.96 9.36
C ARG A 84 -2.13 -11.01 9.54
N MET A 85 -2.79 -9.86 9.69
CA MET A 85 -4.25 -9.76 9.81
C MET A 85 -4.96 -10.33 8.60
N ARG A 86 -4.46 -10.05 7.39
CA ARG A 86 -5.05 -10.57 6.16
C ARG A 86 -4.99 -12.10 6.11
N ASP A 87 -3.84 -12.67 6.48
CA ASP A 87 -3.65 -14.12 6.49
C ASP A 87 -4.50 -14.78 7.60
N ASP A 88 -4.56 -14.16 8.78
CA ASP A 88 -5.40 -14.58 9.91
C ASP A 88 -6.90 -14.53 9.54
N LYS A 89 -7.37 -13.51 8.81
CA LYS A 89 -8.77 -13.36 8.37
C LYS A 89 -9.25 -14.57 7.57
N GLN A 90 -8.42 -15.05 6.65
CA GLN A 90 -8.73 -16.21 5.81
C GLN A 90 -8.77 -17.50 6.64
N ALA A 91 -7.81 -17.67 7.55
CA ALA A 91 -7.76 -18.82 8.45
C ALA A 91 -8.98 -18.85 9.41
N LEU A 92 -9.32 -17.72 10.02
CA LEU A 92 -10.44 -17.59 10.96
C LEU A 92 -11.79 -17.87 10.30
N ALA A 93 -12.01 -17.37 9.08
CA ALA A 93 -13.24 -17.66 8.33
C ALA A 93 -13.45 -19.17 8.14
N THR A 94 -12.37 -19.91 7.86
CA THR A 94 -12.41 -21.37 7.71
C THR A 94 -12.67 -22.07 9.04
N LEU A 95 -12.05 -21.60 10.13
CA LEU A 95 -12.21 -22.19 11.48
C LEU A 95 -13.59 -21.94 12.07
N LEU A 96 -14.19 -20.78 11.75
CA LEU A 96 -15.55 -20.42 12.17
C LEU A 96 -16.59 -21.31 11.49
N GLN A 97 -16.46 -21.56 10.19
CA GLN A 97 -17.32 -22.51 9.46
C GLN A 97 -17.24 -23.94 10.02
N LYS A 98 -16.08 -24.33 10.54
CA LYS A 98 -15.87 -25.62 11.21
C LYS A 98 -16.40 -25.67 12.64
N GLY A 99 -16.85 -24.55 13.22
CA GLY A 99 -17.32 -24.47 14.61
C GLY A 99 -16.20 -24.64 15.65
N SER A 100 -14.94 -24.60 15.25
CA SER A 100 -13.77 -24.79 16.13
C SER A 100 -13.42 -23.53 16.94
N ILE A 101 -13.99 -22.39 16.57
CA ILE A 101 -13.80 -21.09 17.23
C ILE A 101 -15.16 -20.40 17.41
N GLY A 102 -15.33 -19.66 18.51
CA GLY A 102 -16.57 -18.93 18.79
C GLY A 102 -16.64 -17.56 18.11
N ASP A 103 -17.86 -17.01 17.98
CA ASP A 103 -18.14 -15.69 17.40
C ASP A 103 -17.43 -14.52 18.12
N GLU A 104 -17.08 -14.71 19.39
CA GLU A 104 -16.30 -13.75 20.16
C GLU A 104 -14.93 -13.48 19.53
N ALA A 105 -14.25 -14.50 19.00
CA ALA A 105 -12.96 -14.33 18.35
C ALA A 105 -13.08 -13.51 17.06
N MET A 106 -14.14 -13.72 16.29
CA MET A 106 -14.42 -12.94 15.08
C MET A 106 -14.73 -11.47 15.42
N THR A 107 -15.47 -11.24 16.51
CA THR A 107 -15.76 -9.90 17.02
C THR A 107 -14.47 -9.19 17.46
N ARG A 108 -13.59 -9.89 18.18
CA ARG A 108 -12.28 -9.37 18.62
C ARG A 108 -11.36 -9.07 17.46
N PHE A 109 -11.30 -9.95 16.46
CA PHE A 109 -10.56 -9.73 15.22
C PHE A 109 -11.06 -8.48 14.48
N SER A 110 -12.38 -8.32 14.36
CA SER A 110 -12.99 -7.15 13.69
C SER A 110 -12.71 -5.83 14.42
N LEU A 111 -12.60 -5.87 15.75
CA LEU A 111 -12.21 -4.70 16.54
C LEU A 111 -10.73 -4.35 16.32
N ALA A 112 -9.84 -5.34 16.30
CA ALA A 112 -8.43 -5.14 16.01
C ALA A 112 -8.19 -4.65 14.58
N GLU A 113 -9.00 -5.08 13.61
CA GLU A 113 -8.98 -4.55 12.24
C GLU A 113 -9.28 -3.04 12.23
N LYS A 114 -10.31 -2.61 12.95
CA LYS A 114 -10.64 -1.17 13.09
C LYS A 114 -9.58 -0.37 13.85
N GLU A 115 -8.97 -0.96 14.86
CA GLU A 115 -7.87 -0.33 15.61
C GLU A 115 -6.67 -0.11 14.68
N LEU A 116 -6.32 -1.10 13.86
CA LEU A 116 -5.25 -0.98 12.87
C LEU A 116 -5.61 0.03 11.76
N GLU A 117 -6.85 0.07 11.29
CA GLU A 117 -7.32 1.10 10.33
C GLU A 117 -7.20 2.52 10.91
N ALA A 118 -7.56 2.71 12.18
CA ALA A 118 -7.41 4.00 12.85
C ALA A 118 -5.92 4.40 12.97
N GLU A 119 -5.05 3.46 13.32
CA GLU A 119 -3.61 3.67 13.39
C GLU A 119 -3.02 4.05 12.02
N ILE A 120 -3.44 3.39 10.94
CA ILE A 120 -3.02 3.74 9.57
C ILE A 120 -3.41 5.17 9.23
N LEU A 121 -4.64 5.58 9.55
CA LEU A 121 -5.10 6.95 9.30
C LEU A 121 -4.31 7.98 10.11
N ASP A 122 -3.97 7.66 11.36
CA ASP A 122 -3.14 8.49 12.22
C ASP A 122 -1.75 8.70 11.60
N VAL A 123 -1.08 7.61 11.21
CA VAL A 123 0.24 7.64 10.54
C VAL A 123 0.19 8.42 9.22
N VAL A 124 -0.85 8.26 8.40
CA VAL A 124 -1.03 9.05 7.16
C VAL A 124 -1.18 10.54 7.49
N SER A 125 -1.97 10.86 8.52
CA SER A 125 -2.19 12.25 8.92
C SER A 125 -0.91 12.90 9.45
N GLU A 126 -0.14 12.19 10.28
CA GLU A 126 1.16 12.63 10.79
C GLU A 126 2.20 12.77 9.67
N ALA A 127 2.25 11.83 8.72
CA ALA A 127 3.15 11.97 7.57
C ALA A 127 2.85 13.25 6.77
N ASN A 128 1.57 13.61 6.63
CA ASN A 128 1.19 14.85 5.94
C ASN A 128 1.56 16.11 6.73
N THR A 129 1.77 16.05 8.06
CA THR A 129 2.25 17.21 8.83
C THR A 129 3.73 17.50 8.58
N PHE A 130 4.54 16.46 8.35
CA PHE A 130 5.95 16.61 7.96
C PHE A 130 6.10 17.09 6.52
N ARG A 131 5.31 16.51 5.59
CA ARG A 131 5.32 16.91 4.18
C ARG A 131 4.01 16.57 3.52
N GLU A 132 3.41 17.56 2.87
CA GLU A 132 2.18 17.38 2.10
C GLU A 132 2.34 16.27 1.04
N GLY A 133 1.38 15.34 1.01
CA GLY A 133 1.37 14.21 0.09
C GLY A 133 2.24 13.02 0.52
N TRP A 134 3.05 13.13 1.58
CA TRP A 134 3.87 12.01 2.04
C TRP A 134 3.04 10.85 2.59
N GLY A 135 1.87 11.13 3.16
CA GLY A 135 0.96 10.10 3.65
C GLY A 135 0.50 9.09 2.58
N GLN A 136 0.49 9.47 1.29
CA GLN A 136 0.17 8.54 0.20
C GLN A 136 1.34 7.61 -0.15
N LEU A 137 2.58 8.03 0.14
CA LEU A 137 3.81 7.32 -0.23
C LEU A 137 4.40 6.49 0.90
N ILE A 138 4.10 6.82 2.16
CA ILE A 138 4.73 6.20 3.33
C ILE A 138 4.47 4.69 3.41
N PHE A 139 3.22 4.24 3.21
CA PHE A 139 2.86 2.82 3.28
C PHE A 139 3.40 1.98 2.12
N PRO A 140 3.33 2.42 0.85
CA PRO A 140 4.02 1.75 -0.26
C PRO A 140 5.53 1.62 0.00
N THR A 141 6.17 2.69 0.47
CA THR A 141 7.62 2.69 0.79
C THR A 141 7.93 1.72 1.94
N ALA A 142 7.13 1.75 3.01
CA ALA A 142 7.27 0.84 4.14
C ALA A 142 7.07 -0.63 3.73
N SER A 143 6.15 -0.91 2.80
CA SER A 143 5.93 -2.25 2.25
C SER A 143 7.17 -2.80 1.54
N GLU A 144 7.80 -1.99 0.67
CA GLU A 144 9.04 -2.37 0.01
C GLU A 144 10.18 -2.59 1.01
N MET A 145 10.28 -1.75 2.04
CA MET A 145 11.28 -1.93 3.10
C MET A 145 11.07 -3.21 3.91
N VAL A 146 9.82 -3.53 4.28
CA VAL A 146 9.49 -4.79 4.97
C VAL A 146 9.83 -6.00 4.10
N ALA A 147 9.51 -5.95 2.80
CA ALA A 147 9.87 -7.00 1.86
C ALA A 147 11.40 -7.16 1.74
N HIS A 148 12.13 -6.06 1.61
CA HIS A 148 13.59 -6.08 1.58
C HIS A 148 14.20 -6.65 2.87
N LEU A 149 13.71 -6.25 4.05
CA LEU A 149 14.17 -6.79 5.33
C LEU A 149 13.93 -8.29 5.44
N LYS A 150 12.77 -8.77 4.99
CA LYS A 150 12.47 -10.21 4.95
C LYS A 150 13.43 -10.98 4.04
N HIS A 151 13.71 -10.47 2.84
CA HIS A 151 14.68 -11.09 1.93
C HIS A 151 16.10 -11.08 2.53
N LYS A 152 16.47 -9.98 3.19
CA LYS A 152 17.75 -9.81 3.87
C LYS A 152 17.91 -10.83 5.00
N GLU A 153 16.89 -11.01 5.83
CA GLU A 153 16.87 -11.99 6.93
C GLU A 153 17.07 -13.41 6.40
N ILE A 154 16.29 -13.81 5.38
CA ILE A 154 16.43 -15.13 4.74
C ILE A 154 17.85 -15.32 4.21
N TYR A 155 18.40 -14.31 3.52
CA TYR A 155 19.74 -14.37 2.94
C TYR A 155 20.82 -14.59 4.01
N TYR A 156 20.78 -13.86 5.13
CA TYR A 156 21.75 -14.03 6.23
C TYR A 156 21.54 -15.31 7.05
N ASP A 157 20.34 -15.90 7.03
CA ASP A 157 20.07 -17.16 7.70
C ASP A 157 20.54 -18.39 6.93
N ILE A 158 20.68 -18.31 5.61
CA ILE A 158 21.21 -19.40 4.77
C ILE A 158 22.57 -19.93 5.30
N PRO A 159 23.62 -19.11 5.52
CA PRO A 159 24.89 -19.61 6.03
C PRO A 159 24.74 -20.21 7.44
N ARG A 160 23.93 -19.61 8.32
CA ARG A 160 23.69 -20.13 9.68
C ARG A 160 23.01 -21.51 9.65
N GLN A 161 22.02 -21.68 8.79
CA GLN A 161 21.35 -22.97 8.59
C GLN A 161 22.31 -24.01 8.03
N ARG A 162 23.14 -23.62 7.06
CA ARG A 162 24.17 -24.48 6.48
C ARG A 162 25.17 -24.97 7.53
N GLU A 163 25.68 -24.07 8.39
CA GLU A 163 26.60 -24.44 9.47
C GLU A 163 25.97 -25.42 10.47
N ARG A 164 24.70 -25.17 10.85
CA ARG A 164 23.94 -26.10 11.70
C ARG A 164 23.80 -27.48 11.08
N GLU A 165 23.47 -27.53 9.79
CA GLU A 165 23.33 -28.79 9.06
C GLU A 165 24.67 -29.52 8.93
N ILE A 166 25.75 -28.81 8.59
CA ILE A 166 27.10 -29.38 8.53
C ILE A 166 27.49 -29.98 9.88
N LYS A 167 27.16 -29.31 10.99
CA LYS A 167 27.43 -29.83 12.33
C LYS A 167 26.62 -31.11 12.59
N MET A 168 25.32 -31.12 12.30
CA MET A 168 24.49 -32.33 12.43
C MET A 168 25.01 -33.49 11.58
N LEU A 169 25.47 -33.23 10.35
CA LEU A 169 26.02 -34.26 9.47
C LEU A 169 27.34 -34.82 10.00
N LYS A 170 28.23 -33.96 10.51
CA LYS A 170 29.48 -34.38 11.15
C LYS A 170 29.22 -35.24 12.39
N ASP A 171 28.26 -34.84 13.22
CA ASP A 171 27.87 -35.62 14.41
C ASP A 171 27.29 -37.00 14.02
N GLN A 172 26.65 -37.11 12.85
CA GLN A 172 26.16 -38.36 12.27
C GLN A 172 27.22 -39.15 11.48
N GLY A 173 28.47 -38.68 11.41
CA GLY A 173 29.54 -39.31 10.63
C GLY A 173 29.34 -39.25 9.10
N LYS A 174 28.45 -38.38 8.61
CA LYS A 174 28.20 -38.16 7.18
C LYS A 174 28.99 -36.95 6.70
N GLU A 175 29.62 -37.08 5.53
CA GLU A 175 30.35 -35.94 4.96
C GLU A 175 29.38 -34.84 4.50
N PRO A 176 29.69 -33.56 4.76
CA PRO A 176 28.86 -32.45 4.33
C PRO A 176 28.81 -32.38 2.80
N PRO A 177 27.63 -32.17 2.20
CA PRO A 177 27.49 -32.12 0.75
C PRO A 177 28.31 -30.95 0.17
N LYS A 178 29.16 -31.25 -0.81
CA LYS A 178 29.90 -30.24 -1.56
C LYS A 178 28.90 -29.45 -2.42
N PRO A 179 28.97 -28.11 -2.46
CA PRO A 179 28.11 -27.31 -3.35
C PRO A 179 28.33 -27.74 -4.80
N THR A 180 27.30 -28.27 -5.45
CA THR A 180 27.33 -28.63 -6.88
C THR A 180 27.39 -27.39 -7.78
N VAL A 181 27.06 -26.22 -7.24
CA VAL A 181 27.12 -24.93 -7.94
C VAL A 181 27.99 -24.00 -7.09
N GLU A 182 29.15 -23.61 -7.61
CA GLU A 182 29.89 -22.49 -7.05
C GLU A 182 29.05 -21.23 -7.27
N LEU A 183 28.55 -20.64 -6.18
CA LEU A 183 27.82 -19.39 -6.29
C LEU A 183 28.80 -18.32 -6.81
N PRO A 184 28.44 -17.53 -7.84
CA PRO A 184 29.27 -16.42 -8.24
C PRO A 184 29.49 -15.50 -7.04
N PRO A 185 30.71 -14.93 -6.88
CA PRO A 185 30.98 -14.00 -5.80
C PRO A 185 29.94 -12.88 -5.85
N LEU A 186 29.44 -12.51 -4.67
CA LEU A 186 28.47 -11.42 -4.52
C LEU A 186 29.02 -10.18 -5.23
N VAL A 187 28.44 -9.85 -6.38
CA VAL A 187 28.77 -8.61 -7.10
C VAL A 187 28.18 -7.48 -6.28
N THR A 188 28.93 -7.02 -5.28
CA THR A 188 28.75 -5.66 -4.80
C THR A 188 29.11 -4.75 -5.97
N PRO A 189 28.33 -3.68 -6.23
CA PRO A 189 28.69 -2.69 -7.23
C PRO A 189 30.14 -2.23 -7.00
N PRO A 190 30.95 -2.08 -8.08
CA PRO A 190 32.34 -1.66 -7.96
C PRO A 190 32.42 -0.33 -7.19
N GLY A 191 33.02 -0.37 -5.99
CA GLY A 191 33.19 0.80 -5.12
C GLY A 191 32.93 0.57 -3.63
N THR A 192 32.27 -0.51 -3.21
CA THR A 192 31.98 -0.75 -1.79
C THR A 192 32.94 -1.76 -1.17
N LYS A 193 34.15 -1.30 -0.80
CA LYS A 193 35.11 -2.08 -0.02
C LYS A 193 34.71 -2.00 1.45
N ILE A 194 34.06 -3.03 1.99
CA ILE A 194 33.81 -3.14 3.44
C ILE A 194 35.09 -3.72 4.05
N GLU A 195 36.04 -2.85 4.41
CA GLU A 195 37.18 -3.23 5.24
C GLU A 195 36.75 -3.23 6.70
N ILE A 196 36.63 -4.43 7.28
CA ILE A 196 36.52 -4.60 8.73
C ILE A 196 37.92 -4.37 9.29
N GLN A 197 38.20 -3.14 9.75
CA GLN A 197 39.46 -2.76 10.36
C GLN A 197 39.62 -3.50 11.71
N GLY A 198 40.34 -4.62 11.69
CA GLY A 198 40.98 -5.17 12.89
C GLY A 198 42.17 -4.29 13.33
N PRO A 199 42.56 -4.32 14.61
CA PRO A 199 43.58 -3.42 15.16
C PRO A 199 44.98 -3.69 14.55
N PRO A 200 45.85 -2.65 14.51
CA PRO A 200 46.98 -2.60 13.60
C PRO A 200 48.23 -3.29 14.16
N GLY A 201 48.91 -4.05 13.30
CA GLY A 201 50.31 -4.44 13.53
C GLY A 201 50.71 -5.71 12.77
N GLY A 202 51.49 -5.56 11.69
CA GLY A 202 52.17 -6.70 11.07
C GLY A 202 52.55 -6.49 9.59
N ALA A 203 53.74 -5.93 9.39
CA ALA A 203 54.56 -5.71 8.20
C ALA A 203 54.35 -6.57 6.91
N ALA A 204 54.58 -5.88 5.78
CA ALA A 204 54.77 -6.36 4.40
C ALA A 204 56.05 -7.24 4.21
N PRO A 205 56.35 -7.84 3.02
CA PRO A 205 56.78 -7.13 1.79
C PRO A 205 56.23 -7.81 0.49
N GLY A 206 56.30 -7.34 -0.75
CA GLY A 206 56.98 -6.25 -1.45
C GLY A 206 57.30 -6.69 -2.90
N GLY A 207 56.83 -5.92 -3.91
CA GLY A 207 57.38 -5.78 -5.29
C GLY A 207 56.80 -6.67 -6.42
N PRO A 208 57.04 -6.34 -7.72
CA PRO A 208 57.24 -5.03 -8.35
C PRO A 208 56.38 -4.80 -9.63
N GLY A 209 56.38 -3.57 -10.14
CA GLY A 209 55.46 -3.05 -11.16
C GLY A 209 55.69 -3.41 -12.63
N GLY A 210 54.74 -2.92 -13.45
CA GLY A 210 54.77 -2.83 -14.91
C GLY A 210 53.61 -1.93 -15.38
N PRO A 211 53.82 -0.95 -16.28
CA PRO A 211 52.84 0.09 -16.61
C PRO A 211 52.00 -0.28 -17.83
N LEU A 212 50.80 0.32 -17.99
CA LEU A 212 50.27 0.49 -19.34
C LEU A 212 49.47 1.79 -19.51
N GLN A 213 49.91 2.52 -20.52
CA GLN A 213 49.40 3.73 -21.12
C GLN A 213 48.10 3.46 -21.91
N THR A 214 47.23 4.47 -21.87
CA THR A 214 46.41 5.06 -22.95
C THR A 214 46.11 4.23 -24.22
N ASP A 215 44.83 4.15 -24.60
CA ASP A 215 44.39 4.71 -25.88
C ASP A 215 42.86 4.90 -25.95
N GLY A 216 42.46 5.98 -26.64
CA GLY A 216 41.11 6.54 -26.71
C GLY A 216 40.23 6.03 -27.88
N PRO A 217 39.15 6.78 -28.22
CA PRO A 217 37.84 6.29 -28.70
C PRO A 217 37.70 6.33 -30.24
N PRO A 218 36.53 6.01 -30.86
CA PRO A 218 35.52 7.06 -31.12
C PRO A 218 34.05 6.59 -31.29
N GLY A 219 33.09 7.52 -31.17
CA GLY A 219 31.76 7.36 -31.79
C GLY A 219 30.59 8.08 -31.10
N GLY A 220 30.23 9.27 -31.59
CA GLY A 220 28.92 9.90 -31.35
C GLY A 220 27.79 9.25 -32.19
N PRO A 221 26.58 9.85 -32.37
CA PRO A 221 26.18 11.24 -32.08
C PRO A 221 24.88 11.41 -31.28
N ASN A 222 24.66 12.66 -30.83
CA ASN A 222 23.46 13.15 -30.16
C ASN A 222 22.28 13.47 -31.11
N GLY A 223 21.06 13.24 -30.63
CA GLY A 223 19.83 14.02 -30.90
C GLY A 223 18.56 13.18 -31.20
N PRO A 224 17.31 13.65 -30.94
CA PRO A 224 16.82 14.71 -30.04
C PRO A 224 15.68 14.25 -29.07
N ASN A 225 15.29 15.14 -28.16
CA ASN A 225 14.35 15.02 -27.04
C ASN A 225 13.00 14.30 -27.27
N GLY A 226 12.67 13.38 -26.36
CA GLY A 226 11.34 12.85 -26.00
C GLY A 226 11.47 12.02 -24.70
N PRO A 227 10.43 11.86 -23.85
CA PRO A 227 10.56 11.17 -22.58
C PRO A 227 10.74 9.66 -22.83
N GLY A 228 12.00 9.22 -22.88
CA GLY A 228 12.37 7.83 -23.10
C GLY A 228 12.03 6.99 -21.87
N ILE A 229 10.92 6.26 -21.91
CA ILE A 229 10.66 5.17 -20.98
C ILE A 229 11.61 4.04 -21.35
N SER A 230 12.72 3.91 -20.62
CA SER A 230 13.67 2.80 -20.77
C SER A 230 13.07 1.54 -20.16
N LEU A 231 12.36 0.74 -20.98
CA LEU A 231 11.92 -0.60 -20.60
C LEU A 231 13.12 -1.57 -20.70
N PRO A 232 13.38 -2.41 -19.68
CA PRO A 232 14.46 -3.39 -19.75
C PRO A 232 14.16 -4.43 -20.83
N MET A 233 15.04 -4.50 -21.84
CA MET A 233 15.09 -5.57 -22.83
C MET A 233 15.76 -6.80 -22.21
N VAL A 234 15.15 -7.98 -22.38
CA VAL A 234 15.77 -9.25 -21.99
C VAL A 234 16.13 -10.03 -23.26
N GLY A 235 17.42 -10.31 -23.43
CA GLY A 235 17.98 -11.08 -24.55
C GLY A 235 18.53 -10.23 -25.71
N THR A 236 19.48 -10.79 -26.46
CA THR A 236 20.06 -10.18 -27.67
C THR A 236 19.76 -11.06 -28.90
N GLY A 237 19.31 -10.44 -29.99
CA GLY A 237 18.99 -11.12 -31.26
C GLY A 237 17.49 -11.20 -31.58
N PRO A 238 17.08 -11.97 -32.61
CA PRO A 238 15.70 -12.00 -33.15
C PRO A 238 14.63 -12.52 -32.18
N ASN A 239 15.00 -12.93 -30.96
CA ASN A 239 14.10 -13.43 -29.91
C ASN A 239 14.01 -12.50 -28.69
N ALA A 240 14.47 -11.25 -28.77
CA ALA A 240 14.38 -10.32 -27.67
C ALA A 240 12.90 -10.02 -27.31
N THR A 241 12.56 -9.96 -26.02
CA THR A 241 11.20 -9.69 -25.55
C THR A 241 11.17 -8.47 -24.62
N VAL A 242 10.07 -7.72 -24.66
CA VAL A 242 9.80 -6.53 -23.84
C VAL A 242 8.79 -6.90 -22.76
N GLN A 243 9.13 -6.69 -21.50
CA GLN A 243 8.25 -6.97 -20.35
C GLN A 243 7.39 -5.73 -20.03
N LEU A 244 6.06 -5.87 -20.06
CA LEU A 244 5.13 -4.82 -19.65
C LEU A 244 4.92 -4.81 -18.12
N PRO A 245 4.44 -3.68 -17.54
CA PRO A 245 4.22 -3.52 -16.10
C PRO A 245 3.22 -4.50 -15.45
N ASN A 246 2.44 -5.22 -16.26
CA ASN A 246 1.52 -6.27 -15.84
C ASN A 246 2.15 -7.67 -15.87
N GLY A 247 3.46 -7.78 -16.10
CA GLY A 247 4.19 -9.04 -16.10
C GLY A 247 4.11 -9.84 -17.41
N GLN A 248 3.54 -9.29 -18.49
CA GLN A 248 3.52 -9.98 -19.79
C GLN A 248 4.76 -9.66 -20.64
N GLN A 249 5.37 -10.69 -21.22
CA GLN A 249 6.48 -10.57 -22.17
C GLN A 249 5.96 -10.57 -23.59
N ILE A 250 6.28 -9.54 -24.35
CA ILE A 250 5.81 -9.35 -25.72
C ILE A 250 7.00 -9.17 -26.65
N HIS A 251 6.98 -9.81 -27.81
CA HIS A 251 8.01 -9.62 -28.82
C HIS A 251 7.91 -8.19 -29.40
N PRO A 252 9.02 -7.49 -29.70
CA PRO A 252 9.00 -6.12 -30.22
C PRO A 252 8.18 -5.95 -31.51
N ALA A 253 8.06 -7.01 -32.33
CA ALA A 253 7.20 -7.00 -33.51
C ALA A 253 5.69 -6.95 -33.18
N GLN A 254 5.29 -7.51 -32.03
CA GLN A 254 3.91 -7.46 -31.54
C GLN A 254 3.57 -6.09 -30.94
N LEU A 255 4.53 -5.42 -30.28
CA LEU A 255 4.36 -4.05 -29.80
C LEU A 255 4.14 -3.08 -30.98
N ALA A 256 4.90 -3.25 -32.07
CA ALA A 256 4.71 -2.47 -33.29
C ALA A 256 3.36 -2.73 -33.98
N ALA A 257 2.88 -3.98 -33.98
CA ALA A 257 1.59 -4.34 -34.56
C ALA A 257 0.39 -3.79 -33.76
N ILE A 258 0.49 -3.76 -32.42
CA ILE A 258 -0.51 -3.14 -31.54
C ILE A 258 -0.58 -1.62 -31.77
N MET A 259 0.56 -0.96 -32.02
CA MET A 259 0.61 0.47 -32.28
C MET A 259 0.09 0.88 -33.67
N GLN A 260 0.15 -0.01 -34.67
CA GLN A 260 -0.19 0.33 -36.06
C GLN A 260 -1.54 -0.22 -36.56
N GLY A 261 -2.26 -1.01 -35.76
CA GLY A 261 -3.65 -1.37 -36.07
C GLY A 261 -3.85 -2.27 -37.30
N GLN A 262 -2.81 -2.93 -37.81
CA GLN A 262 -2.92 -3.91 -38.90
C GLN A 262 -2.43 -5.29 -38.43
N MET A 263 -3.26 -6.31 -38.66
CA MET A 263 -2.98 -7.69 -38.27
C MET A 263 -1.89 -8.29 -39.15
N PRO A 264 -0.80 -8.86 -38.58
CA PRO A 264 0.17 -9.60 -39.36
C PRO A 264 -0.37 -11.00 -39.75
N PRO A 265 -0.08 -11.49 -40.97
CA PRO A 265 -0.78 -12.61 -41.60
C PRO A 265 -0.45 -14.02 -41.05
N ASN A 266 0.34 -14.16 -39.97
CA ASN A 266 0.75 -15.49 -39.48
C ASN A 266 0.84 -15.57 -37.95
N LEU A 267 -0.30 -15.39 -37.27
CA LEU A 267 -0.43 -15.61 -35.82
C LEU A 267 -0.93 -17.03 -35.51
N PRO A 268 -0.51 -17.67 -34.40
CA PRO A 268 -1.09 -18.93 -33.93
C PRO A 268 -2.61 -18.78 -33.71
N PRO A 269 -3.44 -19.77 -34.06
CA PRO A 269 -4.90 -19.66 -34.03
C PRO A 269 -5.47 -19.31 -32.63
N GLN A 270 -4.79 -19.72 -31.55
CA GLN A 270 -5.18 -19.36 -30.19
C GLN A 270 -5.01 -17.86 -29.88
N GLN A 271 -3.98 -17.21 -30.40
CA GLN A 271 -3.77 -15.77 -30.20
C GLN A 271 -4.73 -14.93 -31.06
N GLN A 272 -5.09 -15.42 -32.24
CA GLN A 272 -6.11 -14.76 -33.07
C GLN A 272 -7.48 -14.78 -32.37
N ALA A 273 -7.86 -15.92 -31.79
CA ALA A 273 -9.09 -16.04 -31.02
C ALA A 273 -9.09 -15.10 -29.80
N ALA A 274 -7.99 -15.02 -29.06
CA ALA A 274 -7.88 -14.15 -27.89
C ALA A 274 -8.00 -12.65 -28.25
N LEU A 275 -7.34 -12.20 -29.32
CA LEU A 275 -7.44 -10.82 -29.81
C LEU A 275 -8.85 -10.47 -30.30
N LEU A 276 -9.50 -11.41 -30.98
CA LEU A 276 -10.86 -11.22 -31.49
C LEU A 276 -11.88 -11.16 -30.34
N GLN A 277 -11.68 -11.98 -29.30
CA GLN A 277 -12.50 -11.96 -28.09
C GLN A 277 -12.28 -10.69 -27.26
N ALA A 278 -11.04 -10.19 -27.18
CA ALA A 278 -10.71 -8.92 -26.53
C ALA A 278 -11.36 -7.73 -27.26
N ARG A 279 -11.32 -7.71 -28.59
CA ARG A 279 -12.01 -6.69 -29.40
C ARG A 279 -13.53 -6.73 -29.22
N ALA A 280 -14.11 -7.93 -29.16
CA ALA A 280 -15.54 -8.12 -28.94
C ALA A 280 -15.98 -7.59 -27.56
N GLN A 281 -15.20 -7.84 -26.50
CA GLN A 281 -15.47 -7.28 -25.17
C GLN A 281 -15.40 -5.75 -25.16
N LEU A 282 -14.44 -5.16 -25.86
CA LEU A 282 -14.26 -3.71 -25.89
C LEU A 282 -15.41 -3.00 -26.62
N GLN A 283 -15.91 -3.60 -27.71
CA GLN A 283 -17.11 -3.10 -28.39
C GLN A 283 -18.38 -3.27 -27.56
N ALA A 284 -18.51 -4.38 -26.82
CA ALA A 284 -19.65 -4.58 -25.91
C ALA A 284 -19.67 -3.55 -24.77
N MET A 285 -18.50 -3.23 -24.20
CA MET A 285 -18.36 -2.17 -23.19
C MET A 285 -18.71 -0.79 -23.74
N ALA A 286 -18.24 -0.46 -24.95
CA ALA A 286 -18.56 0.80 -25.59
C ALA A 286 -20.07 0.95 -25.88
N ALA A 287 -20.73 -0.13 -26.32
CA ALA A 287 -22.18 -0.15 -26.53
C ALA A 287 -22.97 0.02 -25.22
N ALA A 288 -22.52 -0.62 -24.13
CA ALA A 288 -23.14 -0.46 -22.81
C ALA A 288 -22.99 0.96 -22.26
N ALA A 289 -21.83 1.60 -22.46
CA ALA A 289 -21.60 2.98 -22.07
C ALA A 289 -22.49 3.97 -22.85
N ALA A 290 -22.64 3.77 -24.17
CA ALA A 290 -23.53 4.59 -24.99
C ALA A 290 -25.01 4.43 -24.59
N ALA A 291 -25.44 3.22 -24.22
CA ALA A 291 -26.80 2.98 -23.74
C ALA A 291 -27.08 3.68 -22.40
N GLN A 292 -26.11 3.74 -21.48
CA GLN A 292 -26.25 4.48 -20.23
C GLN A 292 -26.34 6.00 -20.47
N GLN A 293 -25.59 6.54 -21.42
CA GLN A 293 -25.68 7.97 -21.77
C GLN A 293 -27.05 8.33 -22.37
N GLN A 294 -27.64 7.46 -23.20
CA GLN A 294 -28.98 7.68 -23.73
C GLN A 294 -30.05 7.64 -22.63
N GLN A 295 -29.92 6.76 -21.63
CA GLN A 295 -30.82 6.74 -20.48
C GLN A 295 -30.71 8.01 -19.63
N GLN A 296 -29.50 8.54 -19.43
CA GLN A 296 -29.31 9.82 -18.72
C GLN A 296 -29.89 11.01 -19.50
N GLN A 297 -29.78 11.03 -20.83
CA GLN A 297 -30.39 12.08 -21.65
C GLN A 297 -31.93 12.00 -21.66
N GLN A 298 -32.52 10.80 -21.65
CA GLN A 298 -33.98 10.65 -21.51
C GLN A 298 -34.49 11.08 -20.14
N GLN A 299 -33.73 10.84 -19.06
CA GLN A 299 -34.08 11.35 -17.73
C GLN A 299 -33.98 12.88 -17.63
N GLN A 300 -33.00 13.51 -18.29
CA GLN A 300 -32.91 14.97 -18.33
C GLN A 300 -34.02 15.61 -19.18
N GLN A 301 -34.46 14.98 -20.27
CA GLN A 301 -35.57 15.51 -21.07
C GLN A 301 -36.92 15.41 -20.35
N GLN A 302 -37.18 14.35 -19.58
CA GLN A 302 -38.41 14.24 -18.79
C GLN A 302 -38.49 15.22 -17.61
N GLN A 303 -37.35 15.71 -17.12
CA GLN A 303 -37.33 16.74 -16.07
C GLN A 303 -37.54 18.17 -16.60
N SER A 304 -37.39 18.39 -17.91
CA SER A 304 -37.50 19.71 -18.54
C SER A 304 -38.90 20.08 -19.07
N SER A 305 -39.86 19.15 -19.07
CA SER A 305 -41.21 19.37 -19.62
C SER A 305 -42.31 19.64 -18.59
N ALA A 306 -41.98 19.82 -17.30
CA ALA A 306 -42.96 20.07 -16.24
C ALA A 306 -42.68 21.36 -15.46
N SER A 307 -42.99 22.53 -16.04
CA SER A 307 -43.30 23.78 -15.32
C SER A 307 -43.88 24.86 -16.26
N PRO A 308 -45.08 25.43 -15.97
CA PRO A 308 -45.64 26.56 -16.72
C PRO A 308 -45.40 27.94 -16.06
N SER A 309 -44.95 28.88 -16.90
CA SER A 309 -45.26 30.33 -17.00
C SER A 309 -45.35 31.31 -15.78
N SER A 310 -44.40 32.27 -15.79
CA SER A 310 -44.53 33.77 -15.77
C SER A 310 -44.98 34.56 -14.50
N PRO A 311 -44.72 35.90 -14.38
CA PRO A 311 -43.68 36.76 -14.99
C PRO A 311 -43.02 37.85 -14.07
N ALA A 312 -41.89 38.39 -14.57
CA ALA A 312 -41.38 39.78 -14.55
C ALA A 312 -41.32 40.66 -13.28
N LYS A 313 -40.10 41.07 -12.90
CA LYS A 313 -39.72 42.50 -12.67
C LYS A 313 -38.19 42.70 -12.54
N THR A 314 -37.61 43.47 -13.46
CA THR A 314 -36.34 44.24 -13.28
C THR A 314 -36.63 45.53 -12.47
N PRO A 315 -35.65 46.31 -11.91
CA PRO A 315 -34.32 46.60 -12.49
C PRO A 315 -33.12 46.81 -11.52
N ALA A 316 -31.96 47.08 -12.14
CA ALA A 316 -30.90 48.03 -11.75
C ALA A 316 -29.72 47.61 -10.84
N ILE A 317 -28.56 47.38 -11.49
CA ILE A 317 -27.24 48.04 -11.35
C ILE A 317 -26.77 48.51 -9.95
N SER A 318 -25.64 47.97 -9.45
CA SER A 318 -24.41 48.74 -9.17
C SER A 318 -23.27 47.88 -8.56
N ASN A 319 -22.05 48.21 -8.99
CA ASN A 319 -20.74 47.69 -8.59
C ASN A 319 -20.26 48.25 -7.23
N SER A 320 -19.52 47.44 -6.46
CA SER A 320 -18.32 47.77 -5.64
C SER A 320 -18.01 46.56 -4.74
N SER A 321 -16.88 45.84 -4.76
CA SER A 321 -15.46 46.15 -4.48
C SER A 321 -15.18 46.97 -3.20
N GLN A 322 -14.96 46.25 -2.09
CA GLN A 322 -14.20 46.68 -0.89
C GLN A 322 -13.55 45.41 -0.29
N THR A 323 -12.27 45.09 -0.52
CA THR A 323 -11.05 45.53 0.22
C THR A 323 -11.27 45.82 1.71
N LYS A 324 -10.75 44.94 2.57
CA LYS A 324 -10.74 45.07 4.04
C LYS A 324 -9.29 45.14 4.51
N THR A 325 -8.83 46.33 4.88
CA THR A 325 -7.59 46.60 5.63
C THR A 325 -7.94 46.82 7.10
N ALA A 326 -7.21 46.17 8.00
CA ALA A 326 -7.31 46.36 9.45
C ALA A 326 -6.12 47.20 9.93
N THR A 327 -6.40 48.23 10.71
CA THR A 327 -5.44 49.12 11.37
C THR A 327 -5.43 48.79 12.86
N VAL A 328 -4.23 48.70 13.45
CA VAL A 328 -3.97 48.66 14.89
C VAL A 328 -3.49 50.05 15.30
N GLU A 329 -4.17 50.67 16.26
CA GLU A 329 -3.75 51.91 16.93
C GLU A 329 -2.89 51.55 18.15
N ASP A 330 -1.76 52.25 18.27
CA ASP A 330 -0.97 52.39 19.50
C ASP A 330 -1.13 53.84 19.99
N ALA A 331 -1.30 53.99 21.31
CA ALA A 331 -1.56 55.23 22.00
C ALA A 331 -0.32 55.77 22.70
N ASP A 332 -0.17 57.10 22.68
CA ASP A 332 0.44 57.91 23.74
C ASP A 332 -0.66 58.84 24.32
#